data_AF-V9IHD8-F1
#
_entry.id   AF-V9IHD8-F1
#
_cell.length_a   1.000
_cell.length_b   1.000
_cell.length_c   1.000
_cell.angle_alpha   90.00
_cell.angle_beta   90.00
_cell.angle_gamma   90.00
#
_symmetry.space_group_name_H-M   'P 1'
#
loop_
_entity.id
_entity.type
_entity.pdbx_description
1 polymer ?
#
loop_
_entity_poly.entity_id
_entity_poly.type
_entity_poly.pdbx_seq_one_letter_code
_entity_poly.pdbx_strand_id
1 'polypeptide(L)'
;MLTIKEDKGTGIVTSVPSDSPDDYAALIDLKKKQALREKYNITDDMVFSYDPIPIIEVPEFGNLCAVTLYDKLKIQSQNDKVKLLQAKEMAYLKGFYDGVLLVGQYKGNKVQDVKKYVQKELINEGKAVIYYEPEKTIISRSNDECVVALCNQWYLDYGEETWKREAIEALNNLNTFHDEVRKNFMACLNWLHEYACSRTYGLGTKLPWDENWLIESLSDSTIYMAYYTVAHLLQGGTFKGDKPNSYNIKPDEMTSEVWDYIFFKDTKYPETKIKKEALDHMRREFNYWYPVDLRVSGKI
;
A
#
# COMPACT_ATOMS: atom_id res chain seq x y z
N MET A 1 30.93 6.68 -3.05
CA MET A 1 30.17 5.78 -3.94
C MET A 1 29.67 6.59 -5.12
N LEU A 2 29.90 6.15 -6.36
CA LEU A 2 29.58 6.92 -7.59
C LEU A 2 28.23 6.53 -8.23
N THR A 3 27.56 5.52 -7.70
CA THR A 3 26.42 4.83 -8.32
C THR A 3 25.16 4.89 -7.45
N ILE A 4 25.06 5.88 -6.55
CA ILE A 4 23.87 6.11 -5.73
C ILE A 4 22.74 6.59 -6.66
N LYS A 5 21.56 6.01 -6.50
CA LYS A 5 20.37 6.45 -7.23
C LYS A 5 19.72 7.63 -6.50
N GLU A 6 19.27 8.62 -7.25
CA GLU A 6 18.66 9.85 -6.71
C GLU A 6 17.15 9.72 -6.48
N ASP A 7 16.51 8.67 -7.02
CA ASP A 7 15.06 8.44 -6.98
C ASP A 7 14.57 7.64 -5.76
N LYS A 8 15.49 7.26 -4.86
CA LYS A 8 15.21 6.40 -3.71
C LYS A 8 15.96 6.81 -2.45
N GLY A 9 15.24 6.84 -1.33
CA GLY A 9 15.79 7.16 -0.02
C GLY A 9 16.17 8.63 0.11
N THR A 10 17.23 8.89 0.85
CA THR A 10 17.67 10.24 1.22
C THR A 10 18.87 10.74 0.42
N GLY A 11 19.33 9.96 -0.57
CA GLY A 11 20.62 10.18 -1.24
C GLY A 11 21.85 9.86 -0.36
N ILE A 12 21.64 9.49 0.91
CA ILE A 12 22.69 9.09 1.86
C ILE A 12 22.51 7.59 2.14
N VAL A 13 23.59 6.82 1.96
CA VAL A 13 23.57 5.36 2.12
C VAL A 13 24.52 4.96 3.25
N THR A 14 24.12 3.97 4.04
CA THR A 14 24.95 3.35 5.07
C THR A 14 25.94 2.38 4.44
N SER A 15 27.22 2.43 4.82
CA SER A 15 28.22 1.47 4.35
C SER A 15 28.32 0.26 5.28
N VAL A 16 27.82 -0.89 4.83
CA VAL A 16 27.87 -2.18 5.55
C VAL A 16 28.63 -3.21 4.68
N PRO A 17 29.97 -3.06 4.53
CA PRO A 17 30.76 -3.83 3.56
C PRO A 17 30.91 -5.33 3.87
N SER A 18 30.41 -5.80 5.02
CA SER A 18 30.32 -7.23 5.34
C SER A 18 29.17 -7.93 4.60
N ASP A 19 28.06 -7.23 4.36
CA ASP A 19 26.78 -7.82 3.94
C ASP A 19 26.18 -7.14 2.70
N SER A 20 26.68 -5.96 2.31
CA SER A 20 26.31 -5.24 1.08
C SER A 20 27.42 -5.28 0.03
N PRO A 21 27.23 -5.97 -1.12
CA PRO A 21 28.22 -6.04 -2.19
C PRO A 21 28.60 -4.68 -2.79
N ASP A 22 27.62 -3.76 -2.89
CA ASP A 22 27.84 -2.39 -3.37
C ASP A 22 28.83 -1.64 -2.46
N ASP A 23 28.66 -1.76 -1.15
CA ASP A 23 29.48 -1.08 -0.15
C ASP A 23 30.90 -1.62 -0.11
N TYR A 24 31.04 -2.96 -0.17
CA TYR A 24 32.34 -3.60 -0.25
C TYR A 24 33.10 -3.19 -1.52
N ALA A 25 32.42 -3.20 -2.67
CA ALA A 25 33.03 -2.77 -3.93
C ALA A 25 33.52 -1.32 -3.90
N ALA A 26 32.71 -0.41 -3.35
CA ALA A 26 33.08 1.00 -3.20
C ALA A 26 34.26 1.20 -2.24
N LEU A 27 34.29 0.46 -1.12
CA LEU A 27 35.42 0.48 -0.17
C LEU A 27 36.71 -0.03 -0.81
N ILE A 28 36.64 -1.15 -1.55
CA ILE A 28 37.80 -1.72 -2.24
C ILE A 28 38.31 -0.80 -3.34
N ASP A 29 37.42 -0.15 -4.10
CA ASP A 29 37.82 0.87 -5.07
C ASP A 29 38.57 2.02 -4.41
N LEU A 30 38.07 2.51 -3.27
CA LEU A 30 38.75 3.54 -2.49
C LEU A 30 40.10 3.07 -1.95
N LYS A 31 40.25 1.82 -1.51
CA LYS A 31 41.54 1.25 -1.06
C LYS A 31 42.54 1.12 -2.20
N LYS A 32 42.11 0.67 -3.39
CA LYS A 32 42.97 0.40 -4.55
C LYS A 32 43.38 1.65 -5.32
N LYS A 33 42.49 2.63 -5.47
CA LYS A 33 42.68 3.76 -6.40
C LYS A 33 43.01 5.04 -5.64
N GLN A 34 44.30 5.32 -5.43
CA GLN A 34 44.77 6.55 -4.78
C GLN A 34 44.21 7.82 -5.44
N ALA A 35 44.18 7.88 -6.78
CA ALA A 35 43.62 9.01 -7.51
C ALA A 35 42.13 9.28 -7.18
N LEU A 36 41.36 8.26 -6.78
CA LEU A 36 39.97 8.45 -6.36
C LEU A 36 39.90 9.16 -5.00
N ARG A 37 40.82 8.82 -4.08
CA ARG A 37 40.93 9.47 -2.77
C ARG A 37 41.39 10.92 -2.91
N GLU A 38 42.44 11.16 -3.70
CA GLU A 38 42.96 12.51 -3.98
C GLU A 38 41.90 13.41 -4.62
N LYS A 39 41.14 12.90 -5.60
CA LYS A 39 40.07 13.66 -6.27
C LYS A 39 39.01 14.20 -5.31
N TYR A 40 38.69 13.46 -4.26
CA TYR A 40 37.64 13.82 -3.29
C TYR A 40 38.20 14.25 -1.94
N ASN A 41 39.51 14.52 -1.84
CA ASN A 41 40.19 14.92 -0.60
C ASN A 41 39.97 13.95 0.58
N ILE A 42 39.98 12.64 0.29
CA ILE A 42 39.85 11.59 1.30
C ILE A 42 41.25 11.19 1.76
N THR A 43 41.52 11.26 3.06
CA THR A 43 42.80 10.85 3.63
C THR A 43 42.86 9.33 3.85
N ASP A 44 44.07 8.79 3.97
CA ASP A 44 44.27 7.34 4.08
C ASP A 44 43.67 6.76 5.39
N ASP A 45 43.68 7.50 6.50
CA ASP A 45 43.06 7.11 7.78
C ASP A 45 41.53 6.96 7.67
N MET A 46 40.88 7.72 6.78
CA MET A 46 39.44 7.62 6.53
C MET A 46 39.04 6.33 5.79
N VAL A 47 40.00 5.54 5.28
CA VAL A 47 39.72 4.36 4.45
C VAL A 47 40.42 3.11 4.97
N PHE A 48 41.73 3.17 5.22
CA PHE A 48 42.52 1.97 5.54
C PHE A 48 42.30 1.46 6.96
N SER A 49 41.80 2.30 7.87
CA SER A 49 41.44 1.88 9.23
C SER A 49 40.12 1.09 9.31
N TYR A 50 39.39 0.98 8.20
CA TYR A 50 38.07 0.36 8.17
C TYR A 50 38.08 -0.93 7.34
N ASP A 51 37.93 -2.06 8.02
CA ASP A 51 37.73 -3.37 7.40
C ASP A 51 36.29 -3.88 7.64
N PRO A 52 35.77 -4.79 6.79
CA PRO A 52 34.46 -5.39 7.00
C PRO A 52 34.33 -6.05 8.37
N ILE A 53 33.23 -5.76 9.07
CA ILE A 53 32.94 -6.28 10.42
C ILE A 53 31.91 -7.39 10.30
N PRO A 54 32.17 -8.62 10.79
CA PRO A 54 31.20 -9.71 10.71
C PRO A 54 30.00 -9.45 11.64
N ILE A 55 28.81 -9.28 11.06
CA ILE A 55 27.56 -8.99 11.80
C ILE A 55 26.53 -10.12 11.61
N ILE A 56 26.42 -10.66 10.39
CA ILE A 56 25.49 -11.72 10.03
C ILE A 56 26.28 -12.91 9.47
N GLU A 57 25.95 -14.11 9.93
CA GLU A 57 26.42 -15.34 9.31
C GLU A 57 25.33 -15.91 8.41
N VAL A 58 25.65 -16.06 7.13
CA VAL A 58 24.80 -16.74 6.15
C VAL A 58 25.42 -18.12 5.90
N PRO A 59 24.73 -19.23 6.19
CA PRO A 59 25.33 -20.57 6.12
C PRO A 59 26.05 -20.91 4.80
N GLU A 60 25.57 -20.36 3.68
CA GLU A 60 26.15 -20.60 2.35
C GLU A 60 27.38 -19.72 2.05
N PHE A 61 27.48 -18.53 2.65
CA PHE A 61 28.45 -17.49 2.28
C PHE A 61 29.40 -17.08 3.42
N GLY A 62 29.18 -17.59 4.64
CA GLY A 62 29.96 -17.27 5.83
C GLY A 62 29.53 -15.97 6.51
N ASN A 63 30.43 -15.42 7.33
CA ASN A 63 30.23 -14.23 8.16
C ASN A 63 30.59 -12.89 7.46
N LEU A 64 31.08 -12.96 6.22
CA LEU A 64 31.40 -11.82 5.35
C LEU A 64 30.77 -12.06 3.97
N CYS A 65 29.44 -12.15 3.95
CA CYS A 65 28.64 -12.52 2.78
C CYS A 65 28.99 -11.70 1.52
N ALA A 66 29.11 -10.37 1.65
CA ALA A 66 29.45 -9.49 0.55
C ALA A 66 30.85 -9.74 -0.01
N VAL A 67 31.83 -10.00 0.86
CA VAL A 67 33.22 -10.30 0.48
C VAL A 67 33.27 -11.61 -0.31
N THR A 68 32.65 -12.66 0.23
CA THR A 68 32.57 -13.97 -0.42
C THR A 68 31.92 -13.88 -1.81
N LEU A 69 30.81 -13.16 -1.93
CA LEU A 69 30.11 -12.99 -3.21
C LEU A 69 30.90 -12.13 -4.20
N TYR A 70 31.57 -11.09 -3.72
CA TYR A 70 32.43 -10.23 -4.54
C TYR A 70 33.56 -11.04 -5.19
N ASP A 71 34.22 -11.91 -4.43
CA ASP A 71 35.29 -12.77 -4.94
C ASP A 71 34.75 -13.88 -5.85
N LYS A 72 33.64 -14.52 -5.46
CA LYS A 72 32.99 -15.60 -6.24
C LYS A 72 32.55 -15.12 -7.62
N LEU A 73 31.98 -13.92 -7.72
CA LEU A 73 31.52 -13.32 -8.98
C LEU A 73 32.62 -12.54 -9.73
N LYS A 74 33.85 -12.51 -9.17
CA LYS A 74 35.00 -11.79 -9.73
C LYS A 74 34.65 -10.36 -10.07
N ILE A 75 34.08 -9.65 -9.10
CA ILE A 75 33.76 -8.22 -9.20
C ILE A 75 35.08 -7.44 -9.06
N GLN A 76 35.23 -6.37 -9.83
CA GLN A 76 36.48 -5.58 -9.84
C GLN A 76 36.27 -4.11 -9.46
N SER A 77 35.03 -3.62 -9.57
CA SER A 77 34.72 -2.20 -9.45
C SER A 77 33.27 -2.01 -9.02
N GLN A 78 32.97 -0.89 -8.35
CA GLN A 78 31.60 -0.46 -8.04
C GLN A 78 30.75 -0.17 -9.30
N ASN A 79 31.36 -0.19 -10.49
CA ASN A 79 30.70 0.00 -11.78
C ASN A 79 30.20 -1.31 -12.43
N ASP A 80 30.49 -2.49 -11.86
CA ASP A 80 30.08 -3.80 -12.39
C ASP A 80 28.59 -4.10 -12.10
N LYS A 81 27.70 -3.23 -12.58
CA LYS A 81 26.27 -3.17 -12.21
C LYS A 81 25.54 -4.51 -12.28
N VAL A 82 25.77 -5.29 -13.34
CA VAL A 82 25.09 -6.59 -13.54
C VAL A 82 25.51 -7.60 -12.48
N LYS A 83 26.82 -7.70 -12.20
CA LYS A 83 27.35 -8.64 -11.19
C LYS A 83 26.99 -8.20 -9.77
N LEU A 84 27.02 -6.90 -9.52
CA LEU A 84 26.62 -6.33 -8.21
C LEU A 84 25.14 -6.54 -7.93
N LEU A 85 24.28 -6.37 -8.93
CA LEU A 85 22.85 -6.67 -8.79
C LEU A 85 22.62 -8.15 -8.46
N GLN A 86 23.28 -9.06 -9.19
CA GLN A 86 23.21 -10.50 -8.91
C GLN A 86 23.70 -10.82 -7.48
N ALA A 87 24.84 -10.25 -7.07
CA ALA A 87 25.38 -10.43 -5.72
C ALA A 87 24.40 -9.93 -4.64
N LYS A 88 23.78 -8.78 -4.88
CA LYS A 88 22.84 -8.13 -3.96
C LYS A 88 21.57 -8.94 -3.77
N GLU A 89 20.99 -9.47 -4.84
CA GLU A 89 19.81 -10.33 -4.77
C GLU A 89 20.09 -11.60 -3.96
N MET A 90 21.25 -12.24 -4.19
CA MET A 90 21.68 -13.42 -3.44
C MET A 90 21.89 -13.10 -1.96
N ALA A 91 22.64 -12.03 -1.66
CA ALA A 91 22.94 -11.61 -0.29
C ALA A 91 21.67 -11.24 0.50
N TYR A 92 20.77 -10.46 -0.11
CA TYR A 92 19.57 -9.94 0.56
C TYR A 92 18.56 -11.05 0.86
N LEU A 93 18.27 -11.92 -0.12
CA LEU A 93 17.31 -13.00 0.05
C LEU A 93 17.80 -14.01 1.09
N LYS A 94 19.05 -14.46 0.97
CA LYS A 94 19.65 -15.43 1.89
C LYS A 94 19.90 -14.84 3.27
N GLY A 95 20.38 -13.61 3.35
CA GLY A 95 20.59 -12.90 4.61
C GLY A 95 19.30 -12.71 5.41
N PHE A 96 18.17 -12.48 4.73
CA PHE A 96 16.89 -12.31 5.42
C PHE A 96 16.35 -13.62 6.05
N TYR A 97 16.30 -14.71 5.28
CA TYR A 97 15.67 -15.97 5.72
C TYR A 97 16.61 -16.92 6.49
N ASP A 98 17.88 -16.96 6.07
CA ASP A 98 18.87 -17.92 6.57
C ASP A 98 19.93 -17.26 7.46
N GLY A 99 20.04 -15.93 7.43
CA GLY A 99 21.04 -15.18 8.19
C GLY A 99 20.83 -15.23 9.70
N VAL A 100 21.92 -15.45 10.43
CA VAL A 100 21.98 -15.49 11.90
C VAL A 100 22.82 -14.33 12.41
N LEU A 101 22.31 -13.58 13.39
CA LEU A 101 23.02 -12.43 13.95
C LEU A 101 24.18 -12.89 14.85
N LEU A 102 25.36 -12.29 14.71
CA LEU A 102 26.57 -12.65 15.46
C LEU A 102 26.87 -11.74 16.66
N VAL A 103 26.20 -10.60 16.73
CA VAL A 103 26.53 -9.50 17.65
C VAL A 103 25.30 -9.02 18.44
N GLY A 104 25.57 -8.27 19.51
CA GLY A 104 24.54 -7.61 20.31
C GLY A 104 23.66 -8.58 21.10
N GLN A 105 22.56 -8.04 21.64
CA GLN A 105 21.63 -8.78 22.50
C GLN A 105 20.85 -9.89 21.79
N TYR A 106 20.74 -9.81 20.46
CA TYR A 106 20.01 -10.78 19.64
C TYR A 106 20.91 -11.84 18.99
N LYS A 107 22.17 -11.95 19.43
CA LYS A 107 23.12 -12.94 18.93
C LYS A 107 22.51 -14.36 18.92
N GLY A 108 22.71 -15.08 17.82
CA GLY A 108 22.23 -16.45 17.61
C GLY A 108 20.81 -16.56 17.05
N ASN A 109 20.07 -15.45 16.92
CA ASN A 109 18.73 -15.45 16.35
C ASN A 109 18.75 -15.15 14.84
N LYS A 110 17.70 -15.60 14.13
CA LYS A 110 17.53 -15.31 12.70
C LYS A 110 17.16 -13.84 12.48
N VAL A 111 17.70 -13.25 11.41
CA VAL A 111 17.47 -11.84 11.04
C VAL A 111 15.98 -11.53 10.87
N GLN A 112 15.21 -12.37 10.19
CA GLN A 112 13.76 -12.19 10.00
C GLN A 112 12.98 -12.01 11.31
N ASP A 113 13.41 -12.69 12.38
CA ASP A 113 12.70 -12.70 13.66
C ASP A 113 13.06 -11.46 14.50
N VAL A 114 14.27 -10.93 14.34
CA VAL A 114 14.80 -9.85 15.18
C VAL A 114 14.82 -8.47 14.53
N LYS A 115 14.69 -8.39 13.20
CA LYS A 115 14.74 -7.12 12.45
C LYS A 115 13.80 -6.04 13.01
N LYS A 116 12.55 -6.42 13.34
CA LYS A 116 11.56 -5.49 13.90
C LYS A 116 11.91 -5.05 15.33
N TYR A 117 12.51 -5.93 16.14
CA TYR A 117 12.93 -5.58 17.50
C TYR A 117 14.10 -4.60 17.49
N VAL A 118 15.12 -4.85 16.65
CA VAL A 118 16.25 -3.93 16.47
C VAL A 118 15.79 -2.56 15.96
N GLN A 119 14.87 -2.52 14.99
CA GLN A 119 14.29 -1.27 14.52
C GLN A 119 13.61 -0.50 15.66
N LYS A 120 12.79 -1.18 16.45
CA LYS A 120 12.07 -0.57 17.58
C LYS A 120 13.02 -0.05 18.66
N GLU A 121 14.08 -0.78 18.96
CA GLU A 121 15.13 -0.36 19.89
C GLU A 121 15.82 0.93 19.42
N LEU A 122 16.27 0.98 18.17
CA LEU A 122 16.91 2.19 17.62
C LEU A 122 15.99 3.40 17.63
N ILE A 123 14.69 3.21 17.39
CA ILE A 123 13.69 4.28 17.48
C ILE A 123 13.52 4.74 18.94
N ASN A 124 13.37 3.81 19.88
CA ASN A 124 13.19 4.11 21.30
C ASN A 124 14.42 4.84 21.90
N GLU A 125 15.61 4.53 21.42
CA GLU A 125 16.86 5.20 21.81
C GLU A 125 17.08 6.55 21.10
N GLY A 126 16.19 6.96 20.20
CA GLY A 126 16.32 8.20 19.43
C GLY A 126 17.44 8.17 18.39
N LYS A 127 17.93 6.97 18.00
CA LYS A 127 19.00 6.77 17.00
C LYS A 127 18.46 6.60 15.59
N ALA A 128 17.18 6.31 15.43
CA ALA A 128 16.52 6.15 14.14
C ALA A 128 15.11 6.75 14.16
N VAL A 129 14.62 7.09 12.97
CA VAL A 129 13.24 7.52 12.74
C VAL A 129 12.64 6.69 11.62
N ILE A 130 11.32 6.53 11.63
CA ILE A 130 10.62 5.89 10.52
C ILE A 130 10.47 6.90 9.39
N TYR A 131 10.97 6.53 8.22
CA TYR A 131 10.82 7.29 6.99
C TYR A 131 9.94 6.49 6.03
N TYR A 132 8.98 7.16 5.41
CA TYR A 132 8.10 6.59 4.41
C TYR A 132 8.32 7.29 3.07
N GLU A 133 8.38 6.50 2.00
CA GLU A 133 8.45 6.99 0.63
C GLU A 133 7.57 6.14 -0.29
N PRO A 134 7.07 6.67 -1.41
CA PRO A 134 6.43 5.86 -2.44
C PRO A 134 7.39 4.82 -3.01
N GLU A 135 6.93 3.57 -3.18
CA GLU A 135 7.76 2.49 -3.75
C GLU A 135 8.20 2.80 -5.18
N LYS A 136 7.40 3.55 -5.93
CA LYS A 136 7.70 4.08 -7.26
C LYS A 136 7.24 5.52 -7.34
N THR A 137 7.78 6.31 -8.26
CA THR A 137 7.28 7.66 -8.54
C THR A 137 5.80 7.60 -8.89
N ILE A 138 4.97 8.30 -8.11
CA ILE A 138 3.53 8.42 -8.33
C ILE A 138 3.26 9.86 -8.76
N ILE A 139 2.68 10.04 -9.94
CA ILE A 139 2.29 11.36 -10.45
C ILE A 139 0.78 11.52 -10.32
N SER A 140 0.36 12.62 -9.71
CA SER A 140 -1.04 12.99 -9.55
C SER A 140 -1.67 13.48 -10.86
N ARG A 141 -2.99 13.64 -10.89
CA ARG A 141 -3.69 14.23 -12.04
C ARG A 141 -3.34 15.70 -12.27
N SER A 142 -2.89 16.42 -11.25
CA SER A 142 -2.39 17.81 -11.37
C SER A 142 -0.94 17.88 -11.85
N ASN A 143 -0.32 16.73 -12.18
CA ASN A 143 1.08 16.61 -12.59
C ASN A 143 2.10 16.88 -11.47
N ASP A 144 1.67 16.82 -10.20
CA ASP A 144 2.55 16.86 -9.04
C ASP A 144 3.06 15.46 -8.67
N GLU A 145 4.31 15.36 -8.24
CA GLU A 145 4.88 14.13 -7.67
C GLU A 145 4.35 13.91 -6.25
N CYS A 146 3.67 12.78 -6.04
CA CYS A 146 3.08 12.43 -4.76
C CYS A 146 4.13 11.96 -3.76
N VAL A 147 3.87 12.24 -2.49
CA VAL A 147 4.68 11.81 -1.34
C VAL A 147 3.81 11.01 -0.36
N VAL A 148 4.44 10.29 0.57
CA VAL A 148 3.72 9.71 1.70
C VAL A 148 3.61 10.77 2.79
N ALA A 149 2.38 11.03 3.24
CA ALA A 149 2.11 11.99 4.31
C ALA A 149 1.43 11.28 5.48
N LEU A 150 1.85 11.63 6.70
CA LEU A 150 1.10 11.31 7.91
C LEU A 150 0.13 12.47 8.16
N CYS A 151 -1.15 12.25 7.88
CA CYS A 151 -2.19 13.27 8.01
C CYS A 151 -3.46 12.70 8.66
N ASN A 152 -4.28 13.60 9.21
CA ASN A 152 -5.61 13.25 9.69
C ASN A 152 -6.54 13.03 8.50
N GLN A 153 -7.26 11.92 8.52
CA GLN A 153 -7.96 11.41 7.34
C GLN A 153 -9.05 10.43 7.78
N TRP A 154 -10.27 10.55 7.23
CA TRP A 154 -11.26 9.50 7.36
C TRP A 154 -10.90 8.36 6.40
N TYR A 155 -11.02 7.12 6.88
CA TYR A 155 -10.67 5.93 6.11
C TYR A 155 -11.69 4.82 6.30
N LEU A 156 -11.73 3.90 5.33
CA LEU A 156 -12.46 2.64 5.41
C LEU A 156 -11.50 1.57 5.93
N ASP A 157 -11.90 0.86 6.99
CA ASP A 157 -11.07 -0.14 7.66
C ASP A 157 -11.19 -1.52 6.99
N TYR A 158 -10.74 -1.64 5.74
CA TYR A 158 -10.73 -2.94 5.06
C TYR A 158 -9.68 -3.92 5.64
N GLY A 159 -8.86 -3.46 6.60
CA GLY A 159 -7.91 -4.28 7.33
C GLY A 159 -8.56 -5.18 8.38
N GLU A 160 -9.81 -4.86 8.79
CA GLU A 160 -10.55 -5.60 9.81
C GLU A 160 -10.72 -7.08 9.44
N GLU A 161 -10.22 -7.98 10.28
CA GLU A 161 -10.19 -9.43 10.00
C GLU A 161 -11.59 -10.03 9.82
N THR A 162 -12.56 -9.59 10.62
CA THR A 162 -13.96 -10.02 10.53
C THR A 162 -14.58 -9.64 9.21
N TRP A 163 -14.41 -8.39 8.78
CA TRP A 163 -14.95 -7.89 7.51
C TRP A 163 -14.25 -8.54 6.31
N LYS A 164 -12.92 -8.66 6.36
CA LYS A 164 -12.12 -9.34 5.34
C LYS A 164 -12.57 -10.79 5.13
N ARG A 165 -12.85 -11.52 6.21
CA ARG A 165 -13.36 -12.89 6.14
C ARG A 165 -14.71 -12.97 5.43
N GLU A 166 -15.64 -12.07 5.74
CA GLU A 166 -16.94 -12.00 5.06
C GLU A 166 -16.79 -11.67 3.57
N ALA A 167 -15.87 -10.77 3.22
CA ALA A 167 -15.56 -10.44 1.82
C ALA A 167 -14.96 -11.64 1.07
N ILE A 168 -14.09 -12.44 1.71
CA ILE A 168 -13.55 -13.68 1.14
C ILE A 168 -14.67 -14.71 0.91
N GLU A 169 -15.59 -14.84 1.86
CA GLU A 169 -16.76 -15.72 1.70
C GLU A 169 -17.65 -15.27 0.53
N ALA A 170 -17.91 -13.96 0.40
CA ALA A 170 -18.61 -13.41 -0.75
C ALA A 170 -17.87 -13.69 -2.08
N LEU A 171 -16.54 -13.55 -2.10
CA LEU A 171 -15.72 -13.88 -3.27
C LEU A 171 -15.80 -15.37 -3.63
N ASN A 172 -15.86 -16.28 -2.65
CA ASN A 172 -16.00 -17.71 -2.90
C ASN A 172 -17.31 -18.04 -3.64
N ASN A 173 -18.36 -17.26 -3.36
CA ASN A 173 -19.67 -17.40 -4.03
C ASN A 173 -19.74 -16.63 -5.37
N LEU A 174 -18.80 -15.73 -5.65
CA LEU A 174 -18.76 -14.94 -6.88
C LEU A 174 -18.21 -15.77 -8.05
N ASN A 175 -18.87 -15.75 -9.21
CA ASN A 175 -18.31 -16.29 -10.45
C ASN A 175 -17.37 -15.28 -11.12
N THR A 176 -16.07 -15.58 -11.19
CA THR A 176 -15.03 -14.71 -11.75
C THR A 176 -14.71 -14.99 -13.21
N PHE A 177 -15.35 -15.99 -13.84
CA PHE A 177 -15.16 -16.43 -15.24
C PHE A 177 -13.74 -16.92 -15.60
N HIS A 178 -12.73 -16.64 -14.78
CA HIS A 178 -11.36 -17.12 -14.93
C HIS A 178 -10.65 -17.19 -13.56
N ASP A 179 -9.76 -18.17 -13.38
CA ASP A 179 -9.03 -18.38 -12.13
C ASP A 179 -8.02 -17.27 -11.83
N GLU A 180 -7.41 -16.69 -12.86
CA GLU A 180 -6.49 -15.55 -12.71
C GLU A 180 -7.19 -14.36 -12.04
N VAL A 181 -8.43 -14.07 -12.42
CA VAL A 181 -9.22 -12.98 -11.83
C VAL A 181 -9.49 -13.25 -10.36
N ARG A 182 -9.83 -14.50 -10.00
CA ARG A 182 -10.00 -14.90 -8.60
C ARG A 182 -8.71 -14.74 -7.79
N LYS A 183 -7.57 -15.14 -8.34
CA LYS A 183 -6.27 -14.97 -7.69
C LYS A 183 -5.94 -13.49 -7.47
N ASN A 184 -6.26 -12.63 -8.43
CA ASN A 184 -6.07 -11.19 -8.29
C ASN A 184 -6.94 -10.61 -7.18
N PHE A 185 -8.23 -10.98 -7.10
CA PHE A 185 -9.09 -10.58 -5.98
C PHE A 185 -8.52 -11.04 -4.62
N MET A 186 -8.09 -12.30 -4.51
CA MET A 186 -7.49 -12.81 -3.28
C MET A 186 -6.19 -12.08 -2.90
N ALA A 187 -5.33 -11.78 -3.88
CA ALA A 187 -4.11 -11.02 -3.66
C ALA A 187 -4.45 -9.61 -3.14
N CYS A 188 -5.42 -8.93 -3.76
CA CYS A 188 -5.90 -7.62 -3.32
C CYS A 188 -6.49 -7.67 -1.91
N LEU A 189 -7.40 -8.61 -1.61
CA LEU A 189 -8.03 -8.72 -0.27
C LEU A 189 -7.00 -8.99 0.85
N ASN A 190 -5.94 -9.73 0.55
CA ASN A 190 -4.87 -9.99 1.52
C ASN A 190 -3.95 -8.78 1.72
N TRP A 191 -3.76 -7.96 0.69
CA TRP A 191 -2.93 -6.76 0.72
C TRP A 191 -3.68 -5.53 1.24
N LEU A 192 -5.01 -5.50 1.12
CA LEU A 192 -5.84 -4.36 1.48
C LEU A 192 -5.88 -4.18 3.00
N HIS A 193 -5.71 -2.93 3.41
CA HIS A 193 -5.75 -2.45 4.79
C HIS A 193 -6.62 -1.19 4.86
N GLU A 194 -6.24 -0.18 5.63
CA GLU A 194 -6.94 1.08 5.69
C GLU A 194 -6.91 1.80 4.34
N TYR A 195 -8.07 2.31 3.90
CA TYR A 195 -8.21 3.05 2.65
C TYR A 195 -8.73 4.47 2.89
N ALA A 196 -7.89 5.47 2.63
CA ALA A 196 -8.20 6.89 2.81
C ALA A 196 -9.31 7.38 1.87
N CYS A 197 -10.53 7.56 2.39
CA CYS A 197 -11.74 7.83 1.62
C CYS A 197 -12.21 9.30 1.62
N SER A 198 -11.65 10.17 2.47
CA SER A 198 -11.96 11.60 2.49
C SER A 198 -11.00 12.49 1.68
N ARG A 199 -11.49 13.58 1.10
CA ARG A 199 -10.73 14.60 0.36
C ARG A 199 -11.21 16.00 0.75
N THR A 200 -10.36 17.01 0.61
CA THR A 200 -10.71 18.42 0.88
C THR A 200 -10.96 19.22 -0.40
N TYR A 201 -10.64 18.66 -1.57
CA TYR A 201 -10.76 19.32 -2.87
C TYR A 201 -11.32 18.36 -3.91
N GLY A 202 -12.16 18.89 -4.81
CA GLY A 202 -12.79 18.16 -5.90
C GLY A 202 -14.31 18.33 -5.92
N LEU A 203 -14.96 17.50 -6.74
CA LEU A 203 -16.41 17.35 -6.77
C LEU A 203 -16.77 16.03 -6.08
N GLY A 204 -17.94 15.98 -5.45
CA GLY A 204 -18.44 14.78 -4.80
C GLY A 204 -19.48 15.10 -3.74
N THR A 205 -19.79 14.08 -2.94
CA THR A 205 -20.70 14.20 -1.79
C THR A 205 -19.89 14.46 -0.52
N LYS A 206 -20.38 15.34 0.36
CA LYS A 206 -19.74 15.59 1.66
C LYS A 206 -20.00 14.45 2.64
N LEU A 207 -19.08 14.22 3.58
CA LEU A 207 -19.37 13.38 4.74
C LEU A 207 -20.46 14.03 5.58
N PRO A 208 -21.52 13.28 5.96
CA PRO A 208 -22.70 13.89 6.60
C PRO A 208 -22.47 14.34 8.05
N TRP A 209 -21.40 13.86 8.71
CA TRP A 209 -21.02 14.27 10.07
C TRP A 209 -19.81 15.21 10.12
N ASP A 210 -19.11 15.41 9.00
CA ASP A 210 -17.94 16.30 8.90
C ASP A 210 -17.84 16.90 7.49
N GLU A 211 -18.62 17.95 7.27
CA GLU A 211 -18.81 18.59 5.97
C GLU A 211 -17.56 19.29 5.38
N ASN A 212 -16.45 19.31 6.12
CA ASN A 212 -15.16 19.76 5.59
C ASN A 212 -14.56 18.75 4.59
N TRP A 213 -15.06 17.52 4.61
CA TRP A 213 -14.56 16.42 3.80
C TRP A 213 -15.57 16.01 2.73
N LEU A 214 -15.05 15.77 1.53
CA LEU A 214 -15.73 15.09 0.44
C LEU A 214 -15.35 13.60 0.45
N ILE A 215 -16.29 12.75 0.05
CA ILE A 215 -16.04 11.33 -0.22
C ILE A 215 -15.33 11.22 -1.57
N GLU A 216 -14.25 10.43 -1.63
CA GLU A 216 -13.52 10.20 -2.87
C GLU A 216 -14.22 9.19 -3.80
N SER A 217 -13.88 9.27 -5.08
CA SER A 217 -14.61 8.60 -6.18
C SER A 217 -14.66 7.07 -6.12
N LEU A 218 -13.70 6.39 -5.50
CA LEU A 218 -13.69 4.93 -5.36
C LEU A 218 -14.51 4.45 -4.15
N SER A 219 -14.91 5.37 -3.26
CA SER A 219 -15.62 5.08 -2.01
C SER A 219 -17.11 5.34 -2.14
N ASP A 220 -17.53 6.33 -2.95
CA ASP A 220 -18.94 6.57 -3.27
C ASP A 220 -19.45 5.71 -4.45
N SER A 221 -18.59 4.87 -5.05
CA SER A 221 -18.89 4.05 -6.23
C SER A 221 -18.94 2.53 -5.97
N THR A 222 -19.20 2.14 -4.73
CA THR A 222 -19.17 0.73 -4.30
C THR A 222 -20.52 0.02 -4.45
N ILE A 223 -21.61 0.66 -4.05
CA ILE A 223 -22.97 0.07 -3.96
C ILE A 223 -24.05 0.82 -4.75
N TYR A 224 -23.67 1.74 -5.65
CA TYR A 224 -24.60 2.57 -6.42
C TYR A 224 -25.54 1.78 -7.34
N MET A 225 -25.27 0.49 -7.59
CA MET A 225 -26.17 -0.39 -8.35
C MET A 225 -27.52 -0.54 -7.66
N ALA A 226 -27.58 -0.52 -6.33
CA ALA A 226 -28.84 -0.53 -5.60
C ALA A 226 -29.69 0.69 -5.96
N TYR A 227 -29.06 1.85 -6.09
CA TYR A 227 -29.73 3.09 -6.48
C TYR A 227 -30.30 3.02 -7.91
N TYR A 228 -29.69 2.28 -8.84
CA TYR A 228 -30.25 2.11 -10.20
C TYR A 228 -31.66 1.53 -10.19
N THR A 229 -31.97 0.64 -9.25
CA THR A 229 -33.29 0.00 -9.15
C THR A 229 -34.41 0.99 -8.86
N VAL A 230 -34.09 2.12 -8.21
CA VAL A 230 -35.07 3.13 -7.78
C VAL A 230 -34.87 4.51 -8.42
N ALA A 231 -33.78 4.73 -9.16
CA ALA A 231 -33.44 6.02 -9.77
C ALA A 231 -34.57 6.54 -10.68
N HIS A 232 -35.20 5.65 -11.46
CA HIS A 232 -36.30 6.00 -12.36
C HIS A 232 -37.57 6.49 -11.62
N LEU A 233 -37.71 6.15 -10.33
CA LEU A 233 -38.80 6.59 -9.46
C LEU A 233 -38.48 7.89 -8.70
N LEU A 234 -37.20 8.27 -8.62
CA LEU A 234 -36.72 9.39 -7.80
C LEU A 234 -36.21 10.59 -8.62
N GLN A 235 -35.62 10.37 -9.80
CA GLN A 235 -34.92 11.40 -10.56
C GLN A 235 -35.78 12.17 -11.57
N GLY A 236 -37.05 11.77 -11.77
CA GLY A 236 -37.95 12.45 -12.71
C GLY A 236 -37.46 12.41 -14.17
N GLY A 237 -36.66 11.40 -14.53
CA GLY A 237 -36.10 11.24 -15.87
C GLY A 237 -34.98 12.23 -16.23
N THR A 238 -34.32 12.85 -15.25
CA THR A 238 -33.15 13.73 -15.48
C THR A 238 -31.91 13.24 -14.76
N PHE A 239 -30.74 13.47 -15.33
CA PHE A 239 -29.47 13.14 -14.68
C PHE A 239 -29.15 14.02 -13.47
N LYS A 240 -29.81 15.18 -13.34
CA LYS A 240 -29.59 16.11 -12.22
C LYS A 240 -30.54 15.87 -11.05
N GLY A 241 -31.62 15.10 -11.24
CA GLY A 241 -32.68 14.97 -10.24
C GLY A 241 -33.38 16.30 -9.93
N ASP A 242 -33.39 17.22 -10.89
CA ASP A 242 -33.89 18.60 -10.73
C ASP A 242 -35.37 18.77 -11.10
N LYS A 243 -36.05 17.68 -11.50
CA LYS A 243 -37.48 17.67 -11.81
C LYS A 243 -38.26 16.85 -10.79
N PRO A 244 -39.56 17.15 -10.59
CA PRO A 244 -40.44 16.32 -9.79
C PRO A 244 -40.45 14.87 -10.29
N ASN A 245 -40.42 13.92 -9.37
CA ASN A 245 -40.58 12.51 -9.67
C ASN A 245 -42.05 12.07 -9.59
N SER A 246 -42.32 10.83 -10.01
CA SER A 246 -43.67 10.24 -10.08
C SER A 246 -44.45 10.28 -8.75
N TYR A 247 -43.74 10.42 -7.62
CA TYR A 247 -44.30 10.46 -6.28
C TYR A 247 -44.21 11.83 -5.61
N ASN A 248 -43.65 12.84 -6.28
CA ASN A 248 -43.33 14.16 -5.73
C ASN A 248 -42.51 14.10 -4.42
N ILE A 249 -41.67 13.07 -4.27
CA ILE A 249 -40.78 12.91 -3.12
C ILE A 249 -39.64 13.93 -3.23
N LYS A 250 -39.37 14.67 -2.17
CA LYS A 250 -38.25 15.62 -2.14
C LYS A 250 -36.94 14.94 -1.68
N PRO A 251 -35.77 15.44 -2.10
CA PRO A 251 -34.48 14.88 -1.68
C PRO A 251 -34.28 14.85 -0.16
N ASP A 252 -34.74 15.87 0.57
CA ASP A 252 -34.65 15.97 2.03
C ASP A 252 -35.58 15.01 2.79
N GLU A 253 -36.55 14.40 2.10
CA GLU A 253 -37.44 13.39 2.70
C GLU A 253 -36.84 11.98 2.66
N MET A 254 -35.74 11.76 1.94
CA MET A 254 -35.03 10.48 1.84
C MET A 254 -34.01 10.32 2.97
N THR A 255 -34.50 10.18 4.21
CA THR A 255 -33.67 9.95 5.40
C THR A 255 -33.07 8.54 5.43
N SER A 256 -32.14 8.30 6.35
CA SER A 256 -31.54 6.97 6.57
C SER A 256 -32.61 5.89 6.79
N GLU A 257 -33.64 6.17 7.58
CA GLU A 257 -34.71 5.21 7.88
C GLU A 257 -35.59 4.92 6.65
N VAL A 258 -35.73 5.87 5.73
CA VAL A 258 -36.41 5.67 4.45
C VAL A 258 -35.58 4.75 3.55
N TRP A 259 -34.27 4.96 3.48
CA TRP A 259 -33.37 4.07 2.73
C TRP A 259 -33.31 2.66 3.33
N ASP A 260 -33.25 2.56 4.65
CA ASP A 260 -33.32 1.30 5.39
C ASP A 260 -34.63 0.56 5.10
N TYR A 261 -35.76 1.29 5.00
CA TYR A 261 -37.02 0.70 4.57
C TYR A 261 -36.89 0.11 3.16
N ILE A 262 -36.32 0.84 2.21
CA ILE A 262 -36.26 0.39 0.82
C ILE A 262 -35.35 -0.84 0.66
N PHE A 263 -34.18 -0.85 1.29
CA PHE A 263 -33.13 -1.83 0.99
C PHE A 263 -33.01 -2.99 1.98
N PHE A 264 -33.43 -2.83 3.24
CA PHE A 264 -33.37 -3.91 4.22
C PHE A 264 -34.72 -4.62 4.35
N LYS A 265 -34.66 -5.95 4.45
CA LYS A 265 -35.84 -6.82 4.40
C LYS A 265 -36.76 -6.66 5.62
N ASP A 266 -36.17 -6.53 6.81
CA ASP A 266 -36.88 -6.59 8.10
C ASP A 266 -37.00 -5.22 8.78
N THR A 267 -37.25 -4.17 8.00
CA THR A 267 -37.39 -2.80 8.50
C THR A 267 -38.86 -2.36 8.56
N LYS A 268 -39.21 -1.74 9.69
CA LYS A 268 -40.54 -1.15 9.92
C LYS A 268 -40.72 0.10 9.09
N TYR A 269 -41.97 0.40 8.75
CA TYR A 269 -42.33 1.63 8.06
C TYR A 269 -41.85 2.85 8.87
N PRO A 270 -41.06 3.77 8.27
CA PRO A 270 -40.47 4.89 9.00
C PRO A 270 -41.49 6.01 9.22
N GLU A 271 -41.20 6.90 10.16
CA GLU A 271 -41.95 8.15 10.31
C GLU A 271 -41.58 9.09 9.16
N THR A 272 -42.45 9.19 8.16
CA THR A 272 -42.20 9.99 6.95
C THR A 272 -43.50 10.53 6.36
N LYS A 273 -43.38 11.59 5.56
CA LYS A 273 -44.47 12.16 4.75
C LYS A 273 -44.66 11.43 3.43
N ILE A 274 -43.68 10.63 3.01
CA ILE A 274 -43.77 9.80 1.80
C ILE A 274 -44.90 8.79 2.00
N LYS A 275 -45.68 8.53 0.96
CA LYS A 275 -46.76 7.55 1.02
C LYS A 275 -46.21 6.13 1.03
N LYS A 276 -46.83 5.24 1.80
CA LYS A 276 -46.38 3.84 1.93
C LYS A 276 -46.32 3.12 0.60
N GLU A 277 -47.27 3.39 -0.28
CA GLU A 277 -47.32 2.78 -1.61
C GLU A 277 -46.09 3.11 -2.46
N ALA A 278 -45.49 4.29 -2.29
CA ALA A 278 -44.28 4.69 -2.99
C ALA A 278 -43.05 3.96 -2.46
N LEU A 279 -42.92 3.84 -1.13
CA LEU A 279 -41.82 3.10 -0.50
C LEU A 279 -41.91 1.59 -0.79
N ASP A 280 -43.11 1.02 -0.74
CA ASP A 280 -43.35 -0.39 -1.09
C ASP A 280 -43.04 -0.67 -2.56
N HIS A 281 -43.29 0.29 -3.46
CA HIS A 281 -42.90 0.16 -4.86
C HIS A 281 -41.37 0.14 -5.02
N MET A 282 -40.66 1.09 -4.41
CA MET A 282 -39.19 1.13 -4.45
C MET A 282 -38.56 -0.13 -3.87
N ARG A 283 -39.07 -0.60 -2.71
CA ARG A 283 -38.64 -1.87 -2.10
C ARG A 283 -38.89 -3.06 -3.01
N ARG A 284 -40.02 -3.10 -3.74
CA ARG A 284 -40.31 -4.15 -4.71
C ARG A 284 -39.34 -4.12 -5.89
N GLU A 285 -39.06 -2.95 -6.46
CA GLU A 285 -38.07 -2.82 -7.54
C GLU A 285 -36.70 -3.34 -7.11
N PHE A 286 -36.21 -2.90 -5.94
CA PHE A 286 -34.93 -3.39 -5.42
C PHE A 286 -34.93 -4.92 -5.24
N ASN A 287 -35.92 -5.47 -4.55
CA ASN A 287 -35.99 -6.92 -4.29
C ASN A 287 -36.20 -7.76 -5.56
N TYR A 288 -36.73 -7.17 -6.63
CA TYR A 288 -36.87 -7.84 -7.92
C TYR A 288 -35.55 -7.86 -8.69
N TRP A 289 -34.82 -6.74 -8.71
CA TRP A 289 -33.62 -6.57 -9.53
C TRP A 289 -32.32 -7.02 -8.85
N TYR A 290 -32.25 -7.05 -7.52
CA TYR A 290 -31.05 -7.50 -6.80
C TYR A 290 -31.07 -9.01 -6.54
N PRO A 291 -29.90 -9.69 -6.53
CA PRO A 291 -28.53 -9.16 -6.60
C PRO A 291 -28.07 -8.74 -8.00
N VAL A 292 -26.90 -8.11 -8.10
CA VAL A 292 -26.28 -7.79 -9.40
C VAL A 292 -25.78 -9.07 -10.07
N ASP A 293 -26.40 -9.46 -11.19
CA ASP A 293 -26.04 -10.67 -11.92
C ASP A 293 -24.65 -10.61 -12.58
N LEU A 294 -24.29 -9.43 -13.13
CA LEU A 294 -23.04 -9.24 -13.87
C LEU A 294 -22.52 -7.81 -13.74
N ARG A 295 -21.23 -7.68 -13.39
CA ARG A 295 -20.48 -6.42 -13.45
C ARG A 295 -19.27 -6.61 -14.36
N VAL A 296 -19.25 -5.89 -15.49
CA VAL A 296 -18.16 -5.96 -16.48
C VAL A 296 -17.19 -4.79 -16.26
N SER A 297 -15.90 -5.07 -16.22
CA SER A 297 -14.83 -4.07 -16.10
C SER A 297 -13.58 -4.51 -16.87
N GLY A 298 -12.74 -3.55 -17.25
CA GLY A 298 -11.40 -3.83 -17.76
C GLY A 298 -10.45 -4.27 -16.64
N LYS A 299 -9.45 -5.08 -16.99
CA LYS A 299 -8.30 -5.35 -16.12
C LYS A 299 -7.35 -4.14 -16.10
N ILE A 300 -6.82 -3.83 -14.93
CA ILE A 300 -5.77 -2.83 -14.73
C ILE A 300 -4.48 -3.58 -14.41
#